data_AF-A0AAN6RT36-F1
#
_entry.id   AF-A0AAN6RT36-F1
#
_cell.length_a   1.000
_cell.length_b   1.000
_cell.length_c   1.000
_cell.angle_alpha   90.00
_cell.angle_beta   90.00
_cell.angle_gamma   90.00
#
_symmetry.space_group_name_H-M   'P 1'
#
loop_
_entity.id
_entity.type
_entity.pdbx_description
1 polymer ?
#
loop_
_entity_poly.entity_id
_entity_poly.type
_entity_poly.pdbx_seq_one_letter_code
_entity_poly.pdbx_strand_id
1 'polypeptide(L)'
;MASRRPVLRIFAQCTPRSQLTRPLLPNHARSSRRALSSFPNAPGRNSSRSSAPLTTYLGWSALALLAAVPLAYKMAIDEPLKMDTLAERDEKLKAEKGVSDLSPMRLRMEKFTKEQQRAIVRALEEVDGTKFQVDEWQRKEGGGGITCVLQDGKVFEKAGVGVSVVYGTLPKPAILKMRANHKNLADGEDVPESLEFFAAGLSLIVHPKNPMAPTVHLNYRYFETTNPDGSSGAWWFGGGCDLTPSYLFDEDAIQFHRSLKDVCDKHDKDYYPRFKKWCDEYFYNKHRGESRGIGGIFFDDLDETVSDRENLFAFVQDALKSFIPTYVPIVNKRKDMAFTEKEKEWQQIRRGKYVEFNLVHDRGTAFGLNTPGARVESILMSMPLTASWKYMYEPEPKSREARLVEVLQHPKEWV
;
A
#
# COMPACT_ATOMS: atom_id res chain seq x y z
N MET A 1 -49.00 -23.56 21.51
CA MET A 1 -48.98 -24.61 20.46
C MET A 1 -47.85 -24.25 19.50
N ALA A 2 -46.77 -25.00 19.22
CA ALA A 2 -46.41 -26.42 19.36
C ALA A 2 -46.37 -27.20 18.02
N SER A 3 -45.27 -27.04 17.27
CA SER A 3 -44.74 -27.90 16.20
C SER A 3 -43.30 -27.40 15.92
N ARG A 4 -42.15 -28.08 16.08
CA ARG A 4 -41.68 -29.49 16.06
C ARG A 4 -41.46 -30.12 14.66
N ARG A 5 -40.26 -29.83 14.10
CA ARG A 5 -39.15 -30.75 13.67
C ARG A 5 -39.52 -32.11 13.01
N PRO A 6 -38.76 -32.58 12.00
CA PRO A 6 -37.28 -32.74 12.03
C PRO A 6 -36.57 -32.19 10.76
N VAL A 7 -35.24 -32.00 10.64
CA VAL A 7 -34.02 -32.70 11.09
C VAL A 7 -33.76 -34.04 10.37
N LEU A 8 -32.91 -34.01 9.34
CA LEU A 8 -32.19 -35.19 8.85
C LEU A 8 -30.68 -35.02 9.10
N ARG A 9 -30.03 -36.08 9.58
CA ARG A 9 -28.57 -36.26 9.55
C ARG A 9 -28.27 -37.42 8.61
N ILE A 10 -27.16 -37.35 7.89
CA ILE A 10 -26.56 -38.52 7.22
C ILE A 10 -25.13 -38.67 7.78
N PHE A 11 -24.75 -39.91 8.08
CA PHE A 11 -23.45 -40.30 8.62
C PHE A 11 -22.86 -41.42 7.76
N ALA A 12 -21.59 -41.24 7.38
CA ALA A 12 -20.67 -42.24 6.86
C ALA A 12 -19.27 -41.60 7.06
N GLN A 13 -18.30 -42.11 7.83
CA GLN A 13 -17.84 -43.48 8.07
C GLN A 13 -17.56 -44.27 6.79
N CYS A 14 -16.42 -44.92 6.58
CA CYS A 14 -15.06 -44.88 7.16
C CYS A 14 -14.34 -46.11 6.54
N THR A 15 -13.10 -45.99 6.04
CA THR A 15 -12.01 -46.99 6.24
C THR A 15 -10.72 -46.57 5.51
N PRO A 16 -9.53 -46.94 6.01
CA PRO A 16 -8.24 -46.65 5.39
C PRO A 16 -7.67 -47.83 4.58
N ARG A 17 -6.58 -47.58 3.83
CA ARG A 17 -5.64 -48.64 3.40
C ARG A 17 -4.19 -48.15 3.48
N SER A 18 -3.26 -49.08 3.62
CA SER A 18 -1.89 -48.84 4.07
C SER A 18 -0.86 -49.70 3.31
N GLN A 19 0.42 -49.62 3.72
CA GLN A 19 1.58 -50.38 3.22
C GLN A 19 2.17 -49.82 1.90
N LEU A 20 3.44 -49.35 1.84
CA LEU A 20 4.77 -49.92 2.14
C LEU A 20 5.41 -50.64 0.94
N THR A 21 6.50 -50.07 0.41
CA THR A 21 7.66 -50.81 -0.12
C THR A 21 8.89 -49.92 -0.23
N ARG A 22 10.07 -50.47 0.11
CA ARG A 22 11.39 -49.87 -0.15
C ARG A 22 12.30 -50.93 -0.81
N PRO A 23 12.82 -50.67 -2.00
CA PRO A 23 14.17 -51.12 -2.41
C PRO A 23 14.95 -49.98 -3.12
N LEU A 24 16.28 -50.01 -3.31
CA LEU A 24 17.38 -50.70 -2.61
C LEU A 24 18.71 -49.94 -2.93
N LEU A 25 19.86 -50.45 -2.47
CA LEU A 25 21.20 -50.06 -2.94
C LEU A 25 21.91 -51.28 -3.55
N PRO A 26 22.87 -51.06 -4.47
CA PRO A 26 24.08 -51.88 -4.55
C PRO A 26 25.37 -51.04 -4.43
N ASN A 27 26.53 -51.72 -4.46
CA ASN A 27 27.71 -51.31 -3.69
C ASN A 27 29.05 -51.47 -4.46
N HIS A 28 30.11 -50.83 -3.95
CA HIS A 28 31.55 -51.17 -4.07
C HIS A 28 32.35 -51.07 -5.40
N ALA A 29 33.46 -50.29 -5.32
CA ALA A 29 34.87 -50.65 -5.61
C ALA A 29 35.74 -49.46 -5.07
N ARG A 30 36.81 -49.51 -4.22
CA ARG A 30 38.05 -50.32 -4.12
C ARG A 30 38.82 -50.41 -5.45
N SER A 31 40.10 -50.06 -5.59
CA SER A 31 41.25 -49.98 -4.65
C SER A 31 41.95 -48.59 -4.79
N SER A 32 43.25 -48.28 -4.56
CA SER A 32 44.50 -48.98 -4.19
C SER A 32 45.51 -48.00 -3.51
N ARG A 33 46.79 -48.40 -3.34
CA ARG A 33 47.92 -47.56 -2.86
C ARG A 33 49.22 -47.88 -3.61
N ARG A 34 50.15 -46.90 -3.73
CA ARG A 34 51.66 -46.96 -3.78
C ARG A 34 52.23 -45.85 -4.71
N ALA A 35 53.52 -45.48 -4.69
CA ALA A 35 54.50 -45.25 -3.59
C ALA A 35 55.84 -44.67 -4.16
N LEU A 36 56.44 -43.71 -3.45
CA LEU A 36 57.88 -43.36 -3.32
C LEU A 36 58.88 -43.49 -4.52
N SER A 37 59.50 -42.37 -4.90
CA SER A 37 60.79 -42.26 -5.64
C SER A 37 61.56 -40.99 -5.20
N SER A 38 62.89 -40.86 -5.42
CA SER A 38 63.73 -39.91 -4.66
C SER A 38 65.05 -39.40 -5.29
N PHE A 39 65.41 -38.12 -5.02
CA PHE A 39 66.76 -37.47 -5.08
C PHE A 39 67.48 -37.40 -6.47
N PRO A 40 68.63 -36.67 -6.69
CA PRO A 40 69.55 -35.99 -5.73
C PRO A 40 70.15 -34.57 -6.09
N ASN A 41 70.86 -33.97 -5.11
CA ASN A 41 72.08 -33.10 -5.13
C ASN A 41 72.22 -31.74 -5.90
N ALA A 42 72.31 -30.63 -5.12
CA ALA A 42 73.48 -29.71 -4.86
C ALA A 42 74.33 -29.06 -6.01
N PRO A 43 75.23 -28.05 -5.80
CA PRO A 43 75.66 -27.39 -4.53
C PRO A 43 75.90 -25.83 -4.52
N GLY A 44 75.94 -25.23 -3.31
CA GLY A 44 77.12 -24.45 -2.83
C GLY A 44 77.21 -22.91 -2.92
N ARG A 45 77.28 -22.23 -1.75
CA ARG A 45 78.40 -21.32 -1.33
C ARG A 45 78.27 -20.84 0.13
N ASN A 46 79.37 -20.34 0.71
CA ASN A 46 79.52 -19.98 2.13
C ASN A 46 79.35 -18.48 2.42
N SER A 47 78.82 -18.14 3.61
CA SER A 47 79.31 -17.01 4.43
C SER A 47 79.00 -17.26 5.93
N SER A 48 79.65 -16.51 6.82
CA SER A 48 79.91 -16.92 8.22
C SER A 48 78.99 -16.36 9.31
N ARG A 49 78.68 -17.20 10.30
CA ARG A 49 78.46 -16.90 11.74
C ARG A 49 77.66 -15.65 12.15
N SER A 50 76.49 -15.89 12.74
CA SER A 50 76.16 -15.43 14.10
C SER A 50 75.20 -16.42 14.76
N SER A 51 75.18 -16.54 16.09
CA SER A 51 74.49 -17.63 16.81
C SER A 51 73.63 -17.12 17.97
N ALA A 52 72.33 -17.43 17.94
CA ALA A 52 71.38 -17.26 19.04
C ALA A 52 70.44 -18.50 19.09
N PRO A 53 69.94 -18.91 20.28
CA PRO A 53 69.24 -20.18 20.45
C PRO A 53 67.82 -20.17 19.89
N LEU A 54 67.47 -21.20 19.10
CA LEU A 54 66.23 -21.29 18.33
C LEU A 54 65.23 -22.27 18.98
N THR A 55 64.84 -22.00 20.23
CA THR A 55 64.08 -22.95 21.06
C THR A 55 62.91 -22.34 21.86
N THR A 56 62.17 -21.39 21.29
CA THR A 56 60.94 -20.81 21.92
C THR A 56 59.74 -20.58 20.99
N TYR A 57 59.93 -20.42 19.67
CA TYR A 57 58.87 -19.89 18.78
C TYR A 57 57.90 -20.90 18.15
N LEU A 58 58.17 -22.21 18.25
CA LEU A 58 57.31 -23.26 17.64
C LEU A 58 56.12 -23.71 18.52
N GLY A 59 56.15 -23.45 19.83
CA GLY A 59 55.04 -23.81 20.73
C GLY A 59 53.86 -22.84 20.62
N TRP A 60 54.14 -21.54 20.65
CA TRP A 60 53.12 -20.48 20.68
C TRP A 60 52.35 -20.33 19.36
N SER A 61 53.00 -20.59 18.22
CA SER A 61 52.39 -20.54 16.89
C SER A 61 51.35 -21.66 16.69
N ALA A 62 51.65 -22.88 17.14
CA ALA A 62 50.69 -23.99 17.12
C ALA A 62 49.50 -23.75 18.07
N LEU A 63 49.76 -23.23 19.27
CA LEU A 63 48.70 -22.92 20.24
C LEU A 63 47.78 -21.78 19.76
N ALA A 64 48.34 -20.75 19.12
CA ALA A 64 47.57 -19.66 18.54
C ALA A 64 46.63 -20.14 17.42
N LEU A 65 47.10 -21.03 16.54
CA LEU A 65 46.25 -21.64 15.51
C LEU A 65 45.14 -22.52 16.11
N LEU A 66 45.46 -23.31 17.15
CA LEU A 66 44.49 -24.17 17.84
C LEU A 66 43.46 -23.39 18.68
N ALA A 67 43.75 -22.14 19.06
CA ALA A 67 42.78 -21.25 19.70
C ALA A 67 41.99 -20.40 18.68
N ALA A 68 42.65 -19.96 17.60
CA ALA A 68 42.04 -19.15 16.55
C ALA A 68 40.99 -19.91 15.74
N VAL A 69 41.19 -21.20 15.46
CA VAL A 69 40.20 -21.99 14.69
C VAL A 69 38.88 -22.16 15.45
N PRO A 70 38.84 -22.60 16.73
CA PRO A 70 37.60 -22.63 17.52
C PRO A 70 36.99 -21.23 17.73
N LEU A 71 37.80 -20.17 17.88
CA LEU A 71 37.28 -18.81 18.04
C LEU A 71 36.65 -18.27 16.75
N ALA A 72 37.30 -18.46 15.59
CA ALA A 72 36.75 -18.09 14.29
C ALA A 72 35.52 -18.94 13.92
N TYR A 73 35.54 -20.24 14.26
CA TYR A 73 34.37 -21.12 14.14
C TYR A 73 33.21 -20.64 15.03
N LYS A 74 33.49 -20.20 16.26
CA LYS A 74 32.49 -19.55 17.11
C LYS A 74 31.98 -18.26 16.50
N MET A 75 32.85 -17.35 16.06
CA MET A 75 32.42 -16.07 15.45
C MET A 75 31.60 -16.27 14.17
N ALA A 76 31.88 -17.32 13.38
CA ALA A 76 31.11 -17.69 12.19
C ALA A 76 29.79 -18.44 12.48
N ILE A 77 29.44 -18.67 13.76
CA ILE A 77 28.23 -19.38 14.21
C ILE A 77 27.42 -18.53 15.22
N ASP A 78 28.11 -17.72 16.03
CA ASP A 78 27.55 -16.73 16.96
C ASP A 78 27.23 -15.39 16.26
N GLU A 79 27.63 -15.15 14.99
CA GLU A 79 26.90 -14.21 14.15
C GLU A 79 25.54 -14.84 13.80
N PRO A 80 24.40 -14.30 14.30
CA PRO A 80 23.10 -14.81 13.89
C PRO A 80 22.94 -14.55 12.39
N LEU A 81 22.55 -15.57 11.63
CA LEU A 81 22.20 -15.45 10.22
C LEU A 81 21.10 -14.38 10.06
N LYS A 82 21.50 -13.13 9.80
CA LYS A 82 20.59 -12.00 9.64
C LYS A 82 19.83 -12.22 8.34
N MET A 83 18.64 -12.81 8.45
CA MET A 83 17.73 -12.99 7.32
C MET A 83 17.43 -11.62 6.71
N ASP A 84 17.56 -11.52 5.39
CA ASP A 84 17.18 -10.32 4.64
C ASP A 84 15.73 -9.95 4.98
N THR A 85 15.49 -8.71 5.39
CA THR A 85 14.14 -8.17 5.58
C THR A 85 13.33 -8.24 4.29
N LEU A 86 12.00 -8.13 4.38
CA LEU A 86 11.11 -8.08 3.22
C LEU A 86 11.55 -7.01 2.19
N ALA A 87 12.05 -5.87 2.68
CA ALA A 87 12.59 -4.79 1.85
C ALA A 87 13.88 -5.20 1.13
N GLU A 88 14.88 -5.71 1.85
CA GLU A 88 16.16 -6.18 1.29
C GLU A 88 15.94 -7.31 0.25
N ARG A 89 14.96 -8.20 0.49
CA ARG A 89 14.56 -9.27 -0.44
C ARG A 89 13.90 -8.71 -1.71
N ASP A 90 12.94 -7.81 -1.58
CA ASP A 90 12.24 -7.22 -2.72
C ASP A 90 13.15 -6.28 -3.55
N GLU A 91 14.15 -5.64 -2.94
CA GLU A 91 15.18 -4.88 -3.64
C GLU A 91 16.15 -5.78 -4.43
N LYS A 92 16.63 -6.88 -3.84
CA LYS A 92 17.41 -7.89 -4.58
C LYS A 92 16.63 -8.46 -5.77
N LEU A 93 15.36 -8.83 -5.58
CA LEU A 93 14.50 -9.33 -6.66
C LEU A 93 14.31 -8.30 -7.79
N LYS A 94 14.10 -7.02 -7.45
CA LYS A 94 14.03 -5.92 -8.43
C LYS A 94 15.34 -5.76 -9.22
N ALA A 95 16.49 -5.85 -8.54
CA ALA A 95 17.81 -5.68 -9.16
C ALA A 95 18.21 -6.88 -10.06
N GLU A 96 17.94 -8.11 -9.64
CA GLU A 96 18.30 -9.33 -10.38
C GLU A 96 17.40 -9.62 -11.58
N LYS A 97 16.08 -9.40 -11.43
CA LYS A 97 15.04 -9.95 -12.33
C LYS A 97 14.08 -8.91 -12.87
N GLY A 98 14.15 -7.66 -12.40
CA GLY A 98 13.20 -6.61 -12.74
C GLY A 98 11.78 -6.90 -12.20
N VAL A 99 10.78 -6.23 -12.78
CA VAL A 99 9.37 -6.39 -12.39
C VAL A 99 8.52 -6.79 -13.61
N SER A 100 8.06 -8.03 -13.55
CA SER A 100 7.23 -8.72 -14.55
C SER A 100 5.88 -9.14 -13.94
N ASP A 101 4.98 -9.69 -14.74
CA ASP A 101 3.70 -10.21 -14.23
C ASP A 101 3.83 -11.46 -13.35
N LEU A 102 4.98 -12.13 -13.38
CA LEU A 102 5.33 -13.24 -12.48
C LEU A 102 6.04 -12.78 -11.19
N SER A 103 6.30 -11.48 -11.02
CA SER A 103 6.85 -10.92 -9.79
C SER A 103 5.80 -10.89 -8.67
N PRO A 104 6.18 -10.92 -7.38
CA PRO A 104 5.25 -10.78 -6.26
C PRO A 104 4.33 -9.55 -6.40
N MET A 105 3.09 -9.67 -5.90
CA MET A 105 2.06 -8.62 -6.05
C MET A 105 2.53 -7.27 -5.50
N ARG A 106 3.31 -7.29 -4.41
CA ARG A 106 4.01 -6.12 -3.84
C ARG A 106 4.78 -5.31 -4.90
N LEU A 107 5.62 -5.97 -5.70
CA LEU A 107 6.44 -5.34 -6.74
C LEU A 107 5.59 -4.85 -7.93
N ARG A 108 4.56 -5.62 -8.31
CA ARG A 108 3.64 -5.25 -9.40
C ARG A 108 2.79 -4.03 -9.01
N MET A 109 2.34 -3.93 -7.77
CA MET A 109 1.64 -2.76 -7.24
C MET A 109 2.56 -1.53 -7.08
N GLU A 110 3.80 -1.70 -6.60
CA GLU A 110 4.80 -0.61 -6.59
C GLU A 110 5.02 -0.03 -8.00
N LYS A 111 5.24 -0.90 -8.99
CA LYS A 111 5.42 -0.49 -10.39
C LYS A 111 4.17 0.24 -10.91
N PHE A 112 3.00 -0.38 -10.77
CA PHE A 112 1.73 0.14 -11.28
C PHE A 112 1.37 1.50 -10.67
N THR A 113 1.46 1.65 -9.34
CA THR A 113 1.16 2.94 -8.68
C THR A 113 2.11 4.06 -9.11
N LYS A 114 3.41 3.79 -9.21
CA LYS A 114 4.40 4.75 -9.75
C LYS A 114 4.15 5.09 -11.23
N GLU A 115 3.69 4.15 -12.04
CA GLU A 115 3.30 4.40 -13.43
C GLU A 115 2.05 5.28 -13.55
N GLN A 116 1.00 4.99 -12.75
CA GLN A 116 -0.23 5.79 -12.75
C GLN A 116 -0.01 7.19 -12.18
N GLN A 117 0.83 7.36 -11.15
CA GLN A 117 1.23 8.70 -10.68
C GLN A 117 1.83 9.54 -11.82
N ARG A 118 2.77 8.97 -12.60
CA ARG A 118 3.35 9.66 -13.76
C ARG A 118 2.35 9.94 -14.88
N ALA A 119 1.30 9.13 -15.03
CA ALA A 119 0.22 9.41 -15.99
C ALA A 119 -0.69 10.55 -15.50
N ILE A 120 -1.13 10.46 -14.24
CA ILE A 120 -2.06 11.41 -13.62
C ILE A 120 -1.43 12.79 -13.45
N VAL A 121 -0.17 12.88 -12.98
CA VAL A 121 0.55 14.15 -12.88
C VAL A 121 0.62 14.84 -14.24
N ARG A 122 1.02 14.15 -15.32
CA ARG A 122 1.05 14.73 -16.67
C ARG A 122 -0.32 15.24 -17.12
N ALA A 123 -1.38 14.45 -16.95
CA ALA A 123 -2.74 14.87 -17.32
C ALA A 123 -3.22 16.10 -16.52
N LEU A 124 -2.80 16.27 -15.26
CA LEU A 124 -3.12 17.46 -14.47
C LEU A 124 -2.23 18.67 -14.85
N GLU A 125 -0.96 18.46 -15.18
CA GLU A 125 -0.07 19.51 -15.73
C GLU A 125 -0.55 20.04 -17.08
N GLU A 126 -1.12 19.17 -17.93
CA GLU A 126 -1.73 19.52 -19.22
C GLU A 126 -3.01 20.35 -19.04
N VAL A 127 -3.79 20.10 -17.99
CA VAL A 127 -5.01 20.86 -17.67
C VAL A 127 -4.70 22.22 -17.03
N ASP A 128 -3.70 22.30 -16.13
CA ASP A 128 -3.33 23.56 -15.46
C ASP A 128 -2.39 24.44 -16.30
N GLY A 129 -1.48 23.82 -17.06
CA GLY A 129 -0.36 24.52 -17.69
C GLY A 129 0.70 24.98 -16.69
N THR A 130 0.84 24.30 -15.56
CA THR A 130 1.85 24.52 -14.51
C THR A 130 2.41 23.17 -14.07
N LYS A 131 3.67 23.12 -13.60
CA LYS A 131 4.35 21.87 -13.21
C LYS A 131 4.19 21.53 -11.73
N PHE A 132 4.18 20.23 -11.41
CA PHE A 132 4.24 19.76 -10.02
C PHE A 132 5.70 19.83 -9.51
N GLN A 133 5.86 20.27 -8.26
CA GLN A 133 7.05 19.95 -7.47
C GLN A 133 7.02 18.46 -7.11
N VAL A 134 8.13 17.76 -7.29
CA VAL A 134 8.29 16.34 -6.95
C VAL A 134 9.28 16.22 -5.79
N ASP A 135 8.88 15.55 -4.72
CA ASP A 135 9.72 15.20 -3.58
C ASP A 135 9.82 13.67 -3.44
N GLU A 136 11.00 13.10 -3.65
CA GLU A 136 11.28 11.68 -3.43
C GLU A 136 11.94 11.48 -2.06
N TRP A 137 11.34 10.62 -1.23
CA TRP A 137 11.74 10.43 0.16
C TRP A 137 11.83 8.94 0.52
N GLN A 138 12.69 8.62 1.49
CA GLN A 138 12.96 7.25 1.93
C GLN A 138 12.67 7.07 3.43
N ARG A 139 12.47 5.82 3.85
CA ARG A 139 12.25 5.42 5.26
C ARG A 139 13.42 4.63 5.80
N LYS A 140 13.74 4.83 7.08
CA LYS A 140 14.73 4.00 7.81
C LYS A 140 14.26 2.56 8.00
N GLU A 141 12.94 2.34 8.00
CA GLU A 141 12.30 1.03 8.16
C GLU A 141 12.12 0.27 6.83
N GLY A 142 12.59 0.83 5.72
CA GLY A 142 12.48 0.27 4.37
C GLY A 142 11.42 0.96 3.50
N GLY A 143 11.75 1.15 2.22
CA GLY A 143 10.89 1.84 1.25
C GLY A 143 10.92 3.36 1.40
N GLY A 144 9.79 4.02 1.09
CA GLY A 144 9.72 5.46 0.91
C GLY A 144 8.46 5.92 0.17
N GLY A 145 8.59 6.99 -0.60
CA GLY A 145 7.52 7.48 -1.46
C GLY A 145 7.95 8.59 -2.41
N ILE A 146 7.01 8.98 -3.27
CA ILE A 146 7.12 10.10 -4.20
C ILE A 146 5.90 10.98 -3.94
N THR A 147 6.11 12.22 -3.51
CA THR A 147 5.05 13.18 -3.23
C THR A 147 5.10 14.29 -4.28
N CYS A 148 4.14 14.29 -5.21
CA CYS A 148 4.01 15.36 -6.20
C CYS A 148 2.99 16.39 -5.70
N VAL A 149 3.36 17.67 -5.62
CA VAL A 149 2.47 18.78 -5.22
C VAL A 149 2.50 19.91 -6.25
N LEU A 150 1.33 20.42 -6.62
CA LEU A 150 1.15 21.67 -7.35
C LEU A 150 0.32 22.59 -6.46
N GLN A 151 0.74 23.86 -6.31
CA GLN A 151 0.08 24.83 -5.45
C GLN A 151 0.03 26.21 -6.14
N ASP A 152 -1.09 26.91 -5.95
CA ASP A 152 -1.47 28.16 -6.62
C ASP A 152 -1.33 28.14 -8.16
N GLY A 153 -1.76 27.02 -8.77
CA GLY A 153 -1.89 26.89 -10.21
C GLY A 153 -2.98 27.78 -10.82
N LYS A 154 -3.15 27.65 -12.13
CA LYS A 154 -4.13 28.41 -12.91
C LYS A 154 -5.53 27.83 -12.76
N VAL A 155 -5.63 26.51 -12.68
CA VAL A 155 -6.85 25.71 -12.60
C VAL A 155 -6.97 25.02 -11.24
N PHE A 156 -5.86 24.52 -10.70
CA PHE A 156 -5.78 23.85 -9.41
C PHE A 156 -5.11 24.76 -8.38
N GLU A 157 -5.89 25.18 -7.38
CA GLU A 157 -5.38 26.01 -6.27
C GLU A 157 -4.43 25.20 -5.38
N LYS A 158 -4.70 23.90 -5.23
CA LYS A 158 -3.75 22.90 -4.72
C LYS A 158 -4.10 21.52 -5.28
N ALA A 159 -3.11 20.77 -5.71
CA ALA A 159 -3.23 19.39 -6.16
C ALA A 159 -2.07 18.56 -5.59
N GLY A 160 -2.37 17.35 -5.14
CA GLY A 160 -1.40 16.45 -4.55
C GLY A 160 -1.59 15.03 -5.07
N VAL A 161 -0.51 14.40 -5.53
CA VAL A 161 -0.48 13.02 -6.03
C VAL A 161 0.69 12.30 -5.35
N GLY A 162 0.38 11.54 -4.29
CA GLY A 162 1.37 10.80 -3.51
C GLY A 162 1.36 9.32 -3.83
N VAL A 163 2.54 8.72 -3.96
CA VAL A 163 2.74 7.27 -3.91
C VAL A 163 3.60 6.93 -2.72
N SER A 164 3.14 6.01 -1.89
CA SER A 164 3.90 5.46 -0.77
C SER A 164 4.16 3.98 -0.99
N VAL A 165 5.36 3.51 -0.65
CA VAL A 165 5.75 2.10 -0.66
C VAL A 165 6.48 1.84 0.65
N VAL A 166 5.78 1.26 1.62
CA VAL A 166 6.23 1.11 3.01
C VAL A 166 6.46 -0.36 3.31
N TYR A 167 7.62 -0.65 3.89
CA TYR A 167 7.92 -1.91 4.56
C TYR A 167 7.99 -1.67 6.07
N GLY A 168 7.94 -2.74 6.86
CA GLY A 168 8.19 -2.67 8.29
C GLY A 168 7.71 -3.91 9.02
N THR A 169 7.57 -3.79 10.34
CA THR A 169 7.18 -4.90 11.22
C THR A 169 6.07 -4.46 12.16
N LEU A 170 4.97 -5.22 12.19
CA LEU A 170 3.90 -5.06 13.18
C LEU A 170 4.25 -5.88 14.43
N PRO A 171 4.36 -5.27 15.62
CA PRO A 171 4.40 -6.03 16.88
C PRO A 171 3.01 -6.58 17.22
N LYS A 172 2.94 -7.68 17.97
CA LYS A 172 1.70 -8.37 18.39
C LYS A 172 0.52 -7.47 18.83
N PRO A 173 0.71 -6.40 19.65
CA PRO A 173 -0.38 -5.48 19.99
C PRO A 173 -0.95 -4.70 18.81
N ALA A 174 -0.12 -4.38 17.80
CA ALA A 174 -0.57 -3.73 16.57
C ALA A 174 -1.32 -4.70 15.65
N ILE A 175 -0.88 -5.97 15.55
CA ILE A 175 -1.60 -7.02 14.81
C ILE A 175 -3.02 -7.20 15.40
N LEU A 176 -3.10 -7.38 16.73
CA LEU A 176 -4.38 -7.50 17.45
C LEU A 176 -5.29 -6.27 17.26
N LYS A 177 -4.73 -5.05 17.26
CA LYS A 177 -5.47 -3.81 17.01
C LYS A 177 -5.96 -3.70 15.56
N MET A 178 -5.14 -4.09 14.58
CA MET A 178 -5.53 -4.10 13.17
C MET A 178 -6.63 -5.13 12.90
N ARG A 179 -6.57 -6.30 13.54
CA ARG A 179 -7.57 -7.37 13.39
C ARG A 179 -9.01 -6.96 13.75
N ALA A 180 -9.18 -5.94 14.59
CA ALA A 180 -10.50 -5.38 14.91
C ALA A 180 -11.26 -4.89 13.66
N ASN A 181 -10.55 -4.51 12.59
CA ASN A 181 -11.11 -4.22 11.27
C ASN A 181 -10.79 -5.34 10.26
N HIS A 182 -9.52 -5.79 10.22
CA HIS A 182 -8.96 -6.64 9.17
C HIS A 182 -8.94 -8.12 9.61
N LYS A 183 -10.03 -8.84 9.36
CA LYS A 183 -10.33 -10.14 10.00
C LYS A 183 -9.35 -11.27 9.68
N ASN A 184 -8.69 -11.23 8.52
CA ASN A 184 -7.85 -12.32 8.02
C ASN A 184 -6.46 -12.34 8.68
N LEU A 185 -6.13 -11.35 9.52
CA LEU A 185 -4.97 -11.42 10.41
C LEU A 185 -5.14 -12.55 11.44
N ALA A 186 -4.03 -13.25 11.73
CA ALA A 186 -3.95 -14.40 12.63
C ALA A 186 -4.51 -14.13 14.03
N ASP A 187 -4.88 -15.19 14.77
CA ASP A 187 -5.57 -15.06 16.06
C ASP A 187 -5.26 -16.10 17.14
N GLY A 188 -5.87 -15.91 18.31
CA GLY A 188 -5.66 -16.77 19.48
C GLY A 188 -4.19 -16.82 19.90
N GLU A 189 -3.69 -18.05 20.02
CA GLU A 189 -2.30 -18.35 20.38
C GLU A 189 -1.36 -18.27 19.15
N ASP A 190 -1.91 -18.35 17.93
CA ASP A 190 -1.17 -18.35 16.65
C ASP A 190 -0.75 -16.93 16.19
N VAL A 191 -1.06 -15.87 16.95
CA VAL A 191 -0.58 -14.51 16.64
C VAL A 191 0.93 -14.43 16.91
N PRO A 192 1.78 -14.18 15.90
CA PRO A 192 3.22 -14.08 16.10
C PRO A 192 3.58 -12.82 16.89
N GLU A 193 4.71 -12.86 17.60
CA GLU A 193 5.22 -11.71 18.38
C GLU A 193 5.54 -10.49 17.49
N SER A 194 5.96 -10.76 16.25
CA SER A 194 6.17 -9.78 15.20
C SER A 194 5.80 -10.34 13.83
N LEU A 195 5.38 -9.47 12.91
CA LEU A 195 4.97 -9.84 11.55
C LEU A 195 5.49 -8.80 10.55
N GLU A 196 6.25 -9.22 9.55
CA GLU A 196 6.66 -8.31 8.47
C GLU A 196 5.44 -7.92 7.62
N PHE A 197 5.39 -6.66 7.19
CA PHE A 197 4.32 -6.16 6.33
C PHE A 197 4.86 -5.28 5.20
N PHE A 198 4.04 -5.20 4.16
CA PHE A 198 4.16 -4.31 3.01
C PHE A 198 2.86 -3.52 2.85
N ALA A 199 2.98 -2.23 2.55
CA ALA A 199 1.86 -1.39 2.16
C ALA A 199 2.28 -0.48 1.00
N ALA A 200 1.63 -0.59 -0.16
CA ALA A 200 1.84 0.34 -1.27
C ALA A 200 0.52 0.90 -1.79
N GLY A 201 0.52 2.17 -2.17
CA GLY A 201 -0.67 2.81 -2.73
C GLY A 201 -0.43 4.19 -3.31
N LEU A 202 -1.35 4.59 -4.18
CA LEU A 202 -1.48 5.95 -4.70
C LEU A 202 -2.63 6.64 -3.96
N SER A 203 -2.41 7.88 -3.52
CA SER A 203 -3.44 8.76 -2.97
C SER A 203 -3.38 10.12 -3.64
N LEU A 204 -4.53 10.64 -4.06
CA LEU A 204 -4.64 11.94 -4.72
C LEU A 204 -5.77 12.77 -4.13
N ILE A 205 -5.52 14.07 -3.98
CA ILE A 205 -6.52 15.10 -3.70
C ILE A 205 -6.28 16.27 -4.66
N VAL A 206 -7.33 16.77 -5.32
CA VAL A 206 -7.26 17.96 -6.18
C VAL A 206 -8.33 18.95 -5.77
N HIS A 207 -7.91 20.21 -5.54
CA HIS A 207 -8.78 21.34 -5.22
C HIS A 207 -8.72 22.40 -6.34
N PRO A 208 -9.70 22.43 -7.25
CA PRO A 208 -9.79 23.47 -8.26
C PRO A 208 -9.95 24.88 -7.66
N LYS A 209 -9.42 25.86 -8.39
CA LYS A 209 -9.48 27.30 -8.08
C LYS A 209 -10.85 27.90 -8.38
N ASN A 210 -11.54 27.35 -9.40
CA ASN A 210 -12.90 27.71 -9.79
C ASN A 210 -13.96 26.96 -8.93
N PRO A 211 -14.94 27.64 -8.32
CA PRO A 211 -16.04 27.00 -7.56
C PRO A 211 -16.91 26.00 -8.36
N MET A 212 -16.97 26.14 -9.69
CA MET A 212 -17.74 25.25 -10.56
C MET A 212 -17.04 23.91 -10.80
N ALA A 213 -15.72 23.84 -10.61
CA ALA A 213 -14.95 22.62 -10.77
C ALA A 213 -14.86 21.88 -9.41
N PRO A 214 -15.32 20.62 -9.33
CA PRO A 214 -15.38 19.87 -8.08
C PRO A 214 -14.00 19.48 -7.56
N THR A 215 -13.85 19.43 -6.22
CA THR A 215 -12.74 18.68 -5.61
C THR A 215 -12.95 17.19 -5.86
N VAL A 216 -11.86 16.44 -6.03
CA VAL A 216 -11.88 14.98 -6.12
C VAL A 216 -10.82 14.39 -5.19
N HIS A 217 -11.11 13.21 -4.66
CA HIS A 217 -10.17 12.37 -3.94
C HIS A 217 -10.19 10.96 -4.53
N LEU A 218 -9.03 10.30 -4.56
CA LEU A 218 -8.96 8.85 -4.69
C LEU A 218 -7.81 8.28 -3.86
N ASN A 219 -7.98 7.02 -3.50
CA ASN A 219 -6.96 6.18 -2.91
C ASN A 219 -7.04 4.79 -3.54
N TYR A 220 -5.91 4.17 -3.87
CA TYR A 220 -5.85 2.75 -4.21
C TYR A 220 -4.59 2.16 -3.59
N ARG A 221 -4.77 1.17 -2.71
CA ARG A 221 -3.74 0.58 -1.87
C ARG A 221 -3.82 -0.95 -1.87
N TYR A 222 -2.67 -1.57 -1.67
CA TYR A 222 -2.49 -2.99 -1.38
C TYR A 222 -1.74 -3.11 -0.06
N PHE A 223 -2.16 -4.06 0.77
CA PHE A 223 -1.48 -4.45 1.99
C PHE A 223 -1.23 -5.96 1.97
N GLU A 224 -0.06 -6.38 2.44
CA GLU A 224 0.33 -7.79 2.53
C GLU A 224 1.20 -8.01 3.77
N THR A 225 0.98 -9.11 4.47
CA THR A 225 1.86 -9.61 5.53
C THR A 225 2.68 -10.78 5.04
N THR A 226 3.86 -10.99 5.63
CA THR A 226 4.75 -12.10 5.29
C THR A 226 4.92 -13.01 6.50
N ASN A 227 4.62 -14.29 6.32
CA ASN A 227 4.74 -15.31 7.35
C ASN A 227 6.22 -15.55 7.73
N PRO A 228 6.53 -16.14 8.91
CA PRO A 228 7.91 -16.37 9.34
C PRO A 228 8.76 -17.27 8.41
N ASP A 229 8.13 -18.09 7.56
CA ASP A 229 8.80 -18.90 6.53
C ASP A 229 9.08 -18.12 5.21
N GLY A 230 8.65 -16.86 5.12
CA GLY A 230 8.75 -16.02 3.93
C GLY A 230 7.61 -16.16 2.93
N SER A 231 6.57 -16.96 3.23
CA SER A 231 5.37 -17.06 2.39
C SER A 231 4.42 -15.86 2.58
N SER A 232 3.51 -15.66 1.63
CA SER A 232 2.45 -14.64 1.72
C SER A 232 1.50 -14.99 2.86
N GLY A 233 1.38 -14.12 3.85
CA GLY A 233 0.30 -14.13 4.83
C GLY A 233 -0.95 -13.43 4.29
N ALA A 234 -1.78 -12.91 5.21
CA ALA A 234 -2.97 -12.14 4.89
C ALA A 234 -2.64 -10.90 4.05
N TRP A 235 -3.47 -10.63 3.05
CA TRP A 235 -3.37 -9.51 2.13
C TRP A 235 -4.75 -8.95 1.82
N TRP A 236 -4.84 -7.68 1.41
CA TRP A 236 -6.07 -7.10 0.86
C TRP A 236 -5.79 -5.88 0.00
N PHE A 237 -6.73 -5.58 -0.89
CA PHE A 237 -6.84 -4.28 -1.54
C PHE A 237 -7.82 -3.37 -0.78
N GLY A 238 -7.57 -2.07 -0.88
CA GLY A 238 -8.46 -1.02 -0.39
C GLY A 238 -8.40 0.19 -1.31
N GLY A 239 -9.43 1.03 -1.32
CA GLY A 239 -9.45 2.19 -2.20
C GLY A 239 -10.80 2.86 -2.39
N GLY A 240 -10.88 3.66 -3.45
CA GLY A 240 -12.06 4.43 -3.80
C GLY A 240 -11.73 5.69 -4.59
N CYS A 241 -12.78 6.33 -5.09
CA CYS A 241 -12.74 7.60 -5.81
C CYS A 241 -14.06 8.33 -5.52
N ASP A 242 -14.02 9.57 -5.01
CA ASP A 242 -15.19 10.35 -4.61
C ASP A 242 -15.13 11.82 -5.06
N LEU A 243 -16.29 12.40 -5.34
CA LEU A 243 -16.42 13.75 -5.90
C LEU A 243 -17.08 14.72 -4.91
N THR A 244 -16.39 15.83 -4.62
CA THR A 244 -16.83 16.90 -3.72
C THR A 244 -17.05 18.21 -4.49
N PRO A 245 -18.22 18.40 -5.13
CA PRO A 245 -18.60 19.67 -5.75
C PRO A 245 -18.88 20.76 -4.72
N SER A 246 -18.65 22.02 -5.10
CA SER A 246 -19.25 23.18 -4.40
C SER A 246 -20.55 23.64 -5.06
N TYR A 247 -20.71 23.42 -6.37
CA TYR A 247 -21.98 23.56 -7.07
C TYR A 247 -22.35 22.26 -7.76
N LEU A 248 -23.57 21.77 -7.52
CA LEU A 248 -24.04 20.52 -8.08
C LEU A 248 -24.47 20.70 -9.55
N PHE A 249 -23.78 19.99 -10.44
CA PHE A 249 -24.18 19.73 -11.82
C PHE A 249 -24.54 18.25 -11.95
N ASP A 250 -25.81 17.95 -12.26
CA ASP A 250 -26.31 16.58 -12.25
C ASP A 250 -25.68 15.73 -13.34
N GLU A 251 -25.36 16.31 -14.49
CA GLU A 251 -24.77 15.58 -15.61
C GLU A 251 -23.29 15.20 -15.35
N ASP A 252 -22.58 15.98 -14.53
CA ASP A 252 -21.22 15.64 -14.10
C ASP A 252 -21.25 14.54 -13.02
N ALA A 253 -22.24 14.60 -12.12
CA ALA A 253 -22.48 13.57 -11.11
C ALA A 253 -22.84 12.22 -11.76
N ILE A 254 -23.77 12.22 -12.72
CA ILE A 254 -24.15 11.06 -13.53
C ILE A 254 -22.94 10.53 -14.31
N GLN A 255 -22.13 11.40 -14.94
CA GLN A 255 -20.94 10.98 -15.70
C GLN A 255 -19.84 10.41 -14.79
N PHE A 256 -19.63 10.97 -13.61
CA PHE A 256 -18.66 10.46 -12.63
C PHE A 256 -19.05 9.07 -12.14
N HIS A 257 -20.30 8.92 -11.66
CA HIS A 257 -20.82 7.65 -11.17
C HIS A 257 -20.95 6.60 -12.27
N ARG A 258 -21.29 6.98 -13.50
CA ARG A 258 -21.34 6.04 -14.64
C ARG A 258 -19.97 5.46 -14.94
N SER A 259 -18.92 6.28 -15.05
CA SER A 259 -17.57 5.75 -15.29
C SER A 259 -17.09 4.78 -14.20
N LEU A 260 -17.46 5.02 -12.94
CA LEU A 260 -17.14 4.11 -11.84
C LEU A 260 -17.95 2.81 -11.92
N LYS A 261 -19.25 2.89 -12.25
CA LYS A 261 -20.11 1.72 -12.49
C LYS A 261 -19.61 0.89 -13.68
N ASP A 262 -19.28 1.53 -14.80
CA ASP A 262 -18.75 0.91 -16.02
C ASP A 262 -17.39 0.24 -15.82
N VAL A 263 -16.68 0.53 -14.71
CA VAL A 263 -15.52 -0.25 -14.27
C VAL A 263 -15.95 -1.41 -13.40
N CYS A 264 -16.75 -1.18 -12.36
CA CYS A 264 -17.25 -2.24 -11.47
C CYS A 264 -17.92 -3.38 -12.26
N ASP A 265 -18.88 -3.07 -13.14
CA ASP A 265 -19.66 -4.01 -13.94
C ASP A 265 -18.83 -4.95 -14.85
N LYS A 266 -17.55 -4.63 -15.10
CA LYS A 266 -16.61 -5.50 -15.85
C LYS A 266 -16.04 -6.63 -14.99
N HIS A 267 -16.00 -6.43 -13.67
CA HIS A 267 -15.38 -7.35 -12.70
C HIS A 267 -16.48 -8.04 -11.87
N ASP A 268 -17.41 -7.27 -11.30
CA ASP A 268 -18.63 -7.76 -10.64
C ASP A 268 -19.68 -6.63 -10.58
N LYS A 269 -20.94 -6.95 -10.90
CA LYS A 269 -22.06 -6.00 -10.92
C LYS A 269 -22.50 -5.58 -9.52
N ASP A 270 -22.23 -6.41 -8.50
CA ASP A 270 -22.55 -6.09 -7.11
C ASP A 270 -21.51 -5.14 -6.48
N TYR A 271 -20.36 -4.92 -7.14
CA TYR A 271 -19.33 -3.99 -6.66
C TYR A 271 -19.83 -2.55 -6.61
N TYR A 272 -20.45 -2.01 -7.67
CA TYR A 272 -20.87 -0.60 -7.67
C TYR A 272 -21.93 -0.31 -6.58
N PRO A 273 -23.06 -1.03 -6.46
CA PRO A 273 -24.05 -0.78 -5.42
C PRO A 273 -23.45 -0.88 -4.00
N ARG A 274 -22.58 -1.88 -3.76
CA ARG A 274 -21.90 -2.08 -2.47
C ARG A 274 -20.93 -0.94 -2.15
N PHE A 275 -20.04 -0.61 -3.07
CA PHE A 275 -18.98 0.38 -2.85
C PHE A 275 -19.50 1.83 -2.91
N LYS A 276 -20.56 2.10 -3.68
CA LYS A 276 -21.25 3.40 -3.67
C LYS A 276 -21.90 3.65 -2.32
N LYS A 277 -22.69 2.69 -1.82
CA LYS A 277 -23.28 2.77 -0.48
C LYS A 277 -22.22 2.97 0.61
N TRP A 278 -21.12 2.20 0.55
CA TRP A 278 -20.02 2.35 1.50
C TRP A 278 -19.32 3.72 1.38
N CYS A 279 -19.27 4.32 0.18
CA CYS A 279 -18.77 5.67 -0.04
C CYS A 279 -19.63 6.73 0.68
N ASP A 280 -20.95 6.64 0.53
CA ASP A 280 -21.91 7.54 1.18
C ASP A 280 -21.85 7.42 2.72
N GLU A 281 -21.72 6.19 3.24
CA GLU A 281 -21.60 5.91 4.68
C GLU A 281 -20.23 6.32 5.26
N TYR A 282 -19.14 6.17 4.50
CA TYR A 282 -17.78 6.50 4.96
C TYR A 282 -17.54 8.01 4.99
N PHE A 283 -17.87 8.73 3.92
CA PHE A 283 -17.58 10.16 3.79
C PHE A 283 -18.64 11.07 4.44
N TYR A 284 -19.23 10.64 5.57
CA TYR A 284 -20.31 11.34 6.26
C TYR A 284 -19.81 12.18 7.46
N ASN A 285 -20.03 13.50 7.41
CA ASN A 285 -19.75 14.40 8.53
C ASN A 285 -20.83 14.25 9.62
N LYS A 286 -20.66 13.25 10.49
CA LYS A 286 -21.62 12.88 11.56
C LYS A 286 -22.07 14.05 12.44
N HIS A 287 -21.20 15.04 12.68
CA HIS A 287 -21.50 16.23 13.49
C HIS A 287 -22.16 17.38 12.70
N ARG A 288 -22.41 17.20 11.40
CA ARG A 288 -23.14 18.13 10.51
C ARG A 288 -24.41 17.53 9.91
N GLY A 289 -24.52 16.19 9.85
CA GLY A 289 -25.65 15.51 9.23
C GLY A 289 -25.63 15.54 7.69
N GLU A 290 -24.44 15.70 7.09
CA GLU A 290 -24.25 15.76 5.63
C GLU A 290 -23.00 14.96 5.21
N SER A 291 -22.98 14.44 3.98
CA SER A 291 -21.77 13.90 3.36
C SER A 291 -20.79 15.00 2.95
N ARG A 292 -19.51 14.63 2.80
CA ARG A 292 -18.43 15.49 2.32
C ARG A 292 -18.70 15.99 0.90
N GLY A 293 -19.16 15.06 0.06
CA GLY A 293 -19.45 15.22 -1.36
C GLY A 293 -20.52 14.22 -1.83
N ILE A 294 -20.72 14.10 -3.15
CA ILE A 294 -21.80 13.30 -3.77
C ILE A 294 -21.47 11.80 -3.89
N GLY A 295 -20.62 11.29 -3.00
CA GLY A 295 -20.13 9.91 -3.03
C GLY A 295 -19.26 9.59 -4.25
N GLY A 296 -19.26 8.31 -4.62
CA GLY A 296 -18.41 7.73 -5.65
C GLY A 296 -18.35 6.21 -5.44
N ILE A 297 -17.16 5.64 -5.28
CA ILE A 297 -16.96 4.30 -4.73
C ILE A 297 -15.95 4.33 -3.58
N PHE A 298 -16.17 3.51 -2.55
CA PHE A 298 -15.22 3.26 -1.46
C PHE A 298 -15.19 1.78 -1.09
N PHE A 299 -14.00 1.27 -0.78
CA PHE A 299 -13.79 -0.10 -0.34
C PHE A 299 -12.56 -0.27 0.55
N ASP A 300 -12.63 -1.31 1.39
CA ASP A 300 -11.57 -1.85 2.23
C ASP A 300 -11.71 -3.38 2.19
N ASP A 301 -10.71 -4.11 2.67
CA ASP A 301 -10.81 -5.56 2.92
C ASP A 301 -11.25 -6.40 1.68
N LEU A 302 -10.72 -6.08 0.49
CA LEU A 302 -10.87 -6.91 -0.71
C LEU A 302 -9.75 -7.94 -0.78
N ASP A 303 -10.09 -9.16 -0.38
CA ASP A 303 -9.18 -10.30 -0.17
C ASP A 303 -9.72 -11.59 -0.83
N GLU A 304 -9.10 -12.74 -0.53
CA GLU A 304 -9.51 -14.06 -1.02
C GLU A 304 -10.97 -14.47 -0.74
N THR A 305 -11.68 -13.79 0.18
CA THR A 305 -13.11 -14.06 0.44
C THR A 305 -14.03 -13.44 -0.61
N VAL A 306 -13.54 -12.47 -1.40
CA VAL A 306 -14.28 -11.83 -2.49
C VAL A 306 -13.90 -12.42 -3.85
N SER A 307 -12.61 -12.53 -4.14
CA SER A 307 -12.07 -13.08 -5.39
C SER A 307 -10.57 -13.35 -5.25
N ASP A 308 -9.97 -14.11 -6.17
CA ASP A 308 -8.52 -14.27 -6.20
C ASP A 308 -7.79 -12.93 -6.43
N ARG A 309 -6.52 -12.92 -6.03
CA ARG A 309 -5.66 -11.74 -6.00
C ARG A 309 -5.37 -11.12 -7.37
N GLU A 310 -5.41 -11.90 -8.46
CA GLU A 310 -5.13 -11.38 -9.80
C GLU A 310 -6.36 -10.67 -10.37
N ASN A 311 -7.56 -11.23 -10.19
CA ASN A 311 -8.80 -10.56 -10.55
C ASN A 311 -9.05 -9.30 -9.70
N LEU A 312 -8.74 -9.31 -8.39
CA LEU A 312 -8.81 -8.10 -7.56
C LEU A 312 -7.77 -7.04 -7.94
N PHE A 313 -6.56 -7.45 -8.34
CA PHE A 313 -5.57 -6.52 -8.89
C PHE A 313 -6.04 -5.93 -10.23
N ALA A 314 -6.67 -6.71 -11.11
CA ALA A 314 -7.23 -6.23 -12.37
C ALA A 314 -8.36 -5.20 -12.14
N PHE A 315 -9.24 -5.42 -11.16
CA PHE A 315 -10.24 -4.43 -10.75
C PHE A 315 -9.59 -3.13 -10.26
N VAL A 316 -8.63 -3.20 -9.33
CA VAL A 316 -7.89 -2.03 -8.83
C VAL A 316 -7.13 -1.31 -9.94
N GLN A 317 -6.59 -2.06 -10.91
CA GLN A 317 -5.93 -1.49 -12.06
C GLN A 317 -6.89 -0.65 -12.91
N ASP A 318 -8.05 -1.19 -13.28
CA ASP A 318 -9.02 -0.46 -14.11
C ASP A 318 -9.66 0.70 -13.36
N ALA A 319 -9.90 0.54 -12.06
CA ALA A 319 -10.46 1.57 -11.19
C ALA A 319 -9.51 2.77 -11.00
N LEU A 320 -8.20 2.55 -10.94
CA LEU A 320 -7.22 3.65 -10.93
C LEU A 320 -7.03 4.25 -12.35
N LYS A 321 -6.95 3.44 -13.40
CA LYS A 321 -6.85 3.93 -14.80
C LYS A 321 -8.04 4.81 -15.20
N SER A 322 -9.24 4.53 -14.67
CA SER A 322 -10.47 5.28 -14.99
C SER A 322 -10.47 6.72 -14.51
N PHE A 323 -9.61 7.10 -13.55
CA PHE A 323 -9.62 8.45 -12.98
C PHE A 323 -9.49 9.55 -14.04
N ILE A 324 -8.51 9.43 -14.94
CA ILE A 324 -8.20 10.45 -15.96
C ILE A 324 -9.42 10.67 -16.89
N PRO A 325 -9.97 9.64 -17.59
CA PRO A 325 -11.14 9.83 -18.45
C PRO A 325 -12.44 10.15 -17.67
N THR A 326 -12.47 10.00 -16.35
CA THR A 326 -13.64 10.35 -15.53
C THR A 326 -13.61 11.80 -15.05
N TYR A 327 -12.47 12.29 -14.54
CA TYR A 327 -12.37 13.59 -13.88
C TYR A 327 -11.88 14.72 -14.80
N VAL A 328 -10.96 14.45 -15.73
CA VAL A 328 -10.42 15.49 -16.63
C VAL A 328 -11.51 16.13 -17.51
N PRO A 329 -12.50 15.39 -18.08
CA PRO A 329 -13.60 16.02 -18.81
C PRO A 329 -14.44 16.96 -17.94
N ILE A 330 -14.71 16.59 -16.68
CA ILE A 330 -15.45 17.43 -15.72
C ILE A 330 -14.67 18.72 -15.45
N VAL A 331 -13.37 18.64 -15.14
CA VAL A 331 -12.56 19.84 -14.90
C VAL A 331 -12.52 20.73 -16.14
N ASN A 332 -12.26 20.18 -17.33
CA ASN A 332 -12.17 20.97 -18.56
C ASN A 332 -13.49 21.67 -18.92
N LYS A 333 -14.64 21.08 -18.58
CA LYS A 333 -15.96 21.69 -18.76
C LYS A 333 -16.26 22.83 -17.76
N ARG A 334 -15.60 22.86 -16.61
CA ARG A 334 -15.92 23.76 -15.49
C ARG A 334 -14.87 24.81 -15.16
N LYS A 335 -13.59 24.57 -15.47
CA LYS A 335 -12.45 25.39 -15.05
C LYS A 335 -12.53 26.85 -15.52
N ASP A 336 -13.10 27.10 -16.70
CA ASP A 336 -13.19 28.43 -17.31
C ASP A 336 -14.57 29.11 -17.11
N MET A 337 -15.48 28.51 -16.34
CA MET A 337 -16.78 29.12 -16.06
C MET A 337 -16.64 30.39 -15.21
N ALA A 338 -17.35 31.46 -15.57
CA ALA A 338 -17.43 32.65 -14.71
C ALA A 338 -18.07 32.30 -13.35
N PHE A 339 -17.59 32.93 -12.28
CA PHE A 339 -18.11 32.82 -10.93
C PHE A 339 -18.04 34.18 -10.22
N THR A 340 -18.83 34.33 -9.17
CA THR A 340 -18.89 35.52 -8.31
C THR A 340 -18.17 35.30 -6.98
N GLU A 341 -17.84 36.39 -6.26
CA GLU A 341 -17.23 36.30 -4.93
C GLU A 341 -18.09 35.52 -3.92
N LYS A 342 -19.43 35.57 -4.03
CA LYS A 342 -20.35 34.75 -3.21
C LYS A 342 -20.17 33.26 -3.51
N GLU A 343 -19.98 32.89 -4.78
CA GLU A 343 -19.73 31.50 -5.17
C GLU A 343 -18.31 31.04 -4.76
N LYS A 344 -17.32 31.94 -4.74
CA LYS A 344 -15.97 31.67 -4.21
C LYS A 344 -15.96 31.53 -2.69
N GLU A 345 -16.75 32.33 -1.98
CA GLU A 345 -16.95 32.21 -0.53
C GLU A 345 -17.61 30.88 -0.16
N TRP A 346 -18.69 30.49 -0.87
CA TRP A 346 -19.32 29.19 -0.67
C TRP A 346 -18.35 28.02 -0.91
N GLN A 347 -17.45 28.12 -1.89
CA GLN A 347 -16.37 27.14 -2.07
C GLN A 347 -15.50 27.03 -0.80
N GLN A 348 -15.18 28.14 -0.11
CA GLN A 348 -14.40 28.10 1.13
C GLN A 348 -15.17 27.48 2.29
N ILE A 349 -16.49 27.69 2.35
CA ILE A 349 -17.37 27.07 3.36
C ILE A 349 -17.46 25.55 3.13
N ARG A 350 -17.63 25.09 1.87
CA ARG A 350 -17.60 23.65 1.53
C ARG A 350 -16.22 23.02 1.80
N ARG A 351 -15.13 23.74 1.51
CA ARG A 351 -13.77 23.31 1.88
C ARG A 351 -13.57 23.23 3.41
N GLY A 352 -14.23 24.09 4.18
CA GLY A 352 -14.33 23.95 5.64
C GLY A 352 -14.91 22.58 6.04
N LYS A 353 -15.94 22.10 5.35
CA LYS A 353 -16.52 20.74 5.55
C LYS A 353 -15.60 19.61 5.11
N TYR A 354 -14.77 19.84 4.09
CA TYR A 354 -13.73 18.92 3.69
C TYR A 354 -12.63 18.79 4.77
N VAL A 355 -12.17 19.91 5.34
CA VAL A 355 -11.20 19.90 6.46
C VAL A 355 -11.81 19.29 7.74
N GLU A 356 -13.06 19.64 8.08
CA GLU A 356 -13.81 19.01 9.18
C GLU A 356 -13.84 17.47 9.04
N PHE A 357 -14.04 16.94 7.83
CA PHE A 357 -14.03 15.49 7.61
C PHE A 357 -12.65 14.86 7.85
N ASN A 358 -11.61 15.36 7.17
CA ASN A 358 -10.30 14.71 7.16
C ASN A 358 -9.58 14.81 8.52
N LEU A 359 -9.88 15.82 9.34
CA LEU A 359 -9.28 15.97 10.68
C LEU A 359 -10.07 15.28 11.81
N VAL A 360 -11.36 14.94 11.61
CA VAL A 360 -12.23 14.37 12.66
C VAL A 360 -12.63 12.92 12.39
N HIS A 361 -12.89 12.55 11.13
CA HIS A 361 -13.49 11.25 10.76
C HIS A 361 -12.59 10.35 9.92
N ASP A 362 -11.65 10.89 9.13
CA ASP A 362 -10.86 10.04 8.22
C ASP A 362 -9.85 9.15 8.96
N ARG A 363 -10.01 7.83 8.78
CA ARG A 363 -9.12 6.81 9.35
C ARG A 363 -7.69 6.93 8.81
N GLY A 364 -7.50 7.34 7.56
CA GLY A 364 -6.19 7.46 6.91
C GLY A 364 -5.35 8.60 7.49
N THR A 365 -5.89 9.81 7.52
CA THR A 365 -5.26 10.98 8.14
C THR A 365 -5.00 10.74 9.63
N ALA A 366 -5.98 10.21 10.38
CA ALA A 366 -5.81 9.90 11.79
C ALA A 366 -4.71 8.86 12.05
N PHE A 367 -4.67 7.76 11.28
CA PHE A 367 -3.61 6.75 11.38
C PHE A 367 -2.23 7.32 11.04
N GLY A 368 -2.14 8.09 9.94
CA GLY A 368 -0.90 8.70 9.48
C GLY A 368 -0.29 9.65 10.52
N LEU A 369 -1.09 10.58 11.07
CA LEU A 369 -0.61 11.56 12.05
C LEU A 369 -0.23 10.92 13.40
N ASN A 370 -0.81 9.77 13.75
CA ASN A 370 -0.46 9.01 14.96
C ASN A 370 0.65 7.98 14.73
N THR A 371 1.22 7.86 13.52
CA THR A 371 2.31 6.92 13.22
C THR A 371 3.67 7.60 13.38
N PRO A 372 4.53 7.15 14.32
CA PRO A 372 5.87 7.72 14.49
C PRO A 372 6.68 7.65 13.18
N GLY A 373 7.37 8.75 12.85
CA GLY A 373 8.19 8.85 11.64
C GLY A 373 7.43 9.04 10.32
N ALA A 374 6.09 9.14 10.34
CA ALA A 374 5.33 9.44 9.12
C ALA A 374 5.60 10.87 8.62
N ARG A 375 5.72 11.03 7.28
CA ARG A 375 5.92 12.34 6.63
C ARG A 375 4.62 13.15 6.69
N VAL A 376 4.45 13.95 7.74
CA VAL A 376 3.27 14.81 8.02
C VAL A 376 2.84 15.61 6.78
N GLU A 377 3.79 16.20 6.06
CA GLU A 377 3.53 16.96 4.83
C GLU A 377 2.91 16.13 3.70
N SER A 378 3.11 14.81 3.65
CA SER A 378 2.44 13.93 2.69
C SER A 378 0.99 13.65 3.09
N ILE A 379 0.67 13.73 4.38
CA ILE A 379 -0.67 13.49 4.93
C ILE A 379 -1.51 14.76 4.80
N LEU A 380 -0.96 15.92 5.20
CA LEU A 380 -1.60 17.23 5.12
C LEU A 380 -1.57 17.86 3.71
N MET A 381 -0.92 17.19 2.75
CA MET A 381 -1.12 17.41 1.30
C MET A 381 -2.61 17.42 0.91
N SER A 382 -3.42 16.63 1.62
CA SER A 382 -4.88 16.53 1.47
C SER A 382 -5.68 17.78 1.84
N MET A 383 -5.09 18.76 2.54
CA MET A 383 -5.78 19.98 2.93
C MET A 383 -5.79 20.99 1.78
N PRO A 384 -6.90 21.73 1.53
CA PRO A 384 -6.92 22.81 0.55
C PRO A 384 -6.01 23.97 0.96
N LEU A 385 -5.63 24.83 0.01
CA LEU A 385 -4.81 26.02 0.29
C LEU A 385 -5.58 27.04 1.15
N THR A 386 -6.90 27.15 0.93
CA THR A 386 -7.80 28.02 1.71
C THR A 386 -9.10 27.28 2.08
N ALA A 387 -9.70 27.66 3.21
CA ALA A 387 -11.00 27.21 3.70
C ALA A 387 -11.59 28.31 4.60
N SER A 388 -12.88 28.22 4.98
CA SER A 388 -13.51 29.21 5.86
C SER A 388 -14.64 28.62 6.69
N TRP A 389 -14.80 29.17 7.90
CA TRP A 389 -15.87 28.83 8.83
C TRP A 389 -16.63 30.09 9.22
N LYS A 390 -17.92 30.13 8.91
CA LYS A 390 -18.85 31.17 9.37
C LYS A 390 -19.74 30.60 10.47
N TYR A 391 -19.93 31.37 11.54
CA TYR A 391 -20.81 31.01 12.65
C TYR A 391 -22.27 30.98 12.17
N MET A 392 -22.99 29.89 12.46
CA MET A 392 -24.40 29.68 12.08
C MET A 392 -24.74 30.00 10.61
N TYR A 393 -23.83 29.71 9.68
CA TYR A 393 -24.10 29.89 8.26
C TYR A 393 -25.00 28.79 7.71
N GLU A 394 -26.12 29.22 7.11
CA GLU A 394 -27.02 28.41 6.32
C GLU A 394 -27.13 29.03 4.91
N PRO A 395 -27.18 28.23 3.83
CA PRO A 395 -27.38 28.75 2.48
C PRO A 395 -28.81 29.27 2.29
N GLU A 396 -28.98 30.29 1.45
CA GLU A 396 -30.29 30.89 1.15
C GLU A 396 -31.29 29.82 0.66
N PRO A 397 -32.54 29.77 1.17
CA PRO A 397 -33.53 28.79 0.73
C PRO A 397 -33.77 28.83 -0.79
N LYS A 398 -33.84 27.65 -1.42
CA LYS A 398 -33.99 27.45 -2.88
C LYS A 398 -32.81 27.92 -3.74
N SER A 399 -31.66 28.25 -3.13
CA SER A 399 -30.39 28.50 -3.84
C SER A 399 -29.75 27.22 -4.41
N ARG A 400 -28.69 27.37 -5.23
CA ARG A 400 -27.90 26.22 -5.75
C ARG A 400 -27.08 25.56 -4.64
N GLU A 401 -26.73 26.35 -3.63
CA GLU A 401 -26.01 26.02 -2.42
C GLU A 401 -26.89 25.15 -1.50
N ALA A 402 -28.13 25.56 -1.28
CA ALA A 402 -29.13 24.77 -0.53
C ALA A 402 -29.45 23.45 -1.25
N ARG A 403 -29.60 23.47 -2.58
CA ARG A 403 -29.79 22.28 -3.42
C ARG A 403 -28.64 21.26 -3.28
N LEU A 404 -27.39 21.73 -3.12
CA LEU A 404 -26.27 20.84 -2.82
C LEU A 404 -26.43 20.24 -1.41
N VAL A 405 -26.67 21.05 -0.39
CA VAL A 405 -26.79 20.58 1.00
C VAL A 405 -27.88 19.52 1.16
N GLU A 406 -29.04 19.69 0.51
CA GLU A 406 -30.12 18.68 0.49
C GLU A 406 -29.63 17.31 -0.01
N VAL A 407 -28.85 17.28 -1.09
CA VAL A 407 -28.27 16.05 -1.68
C VAL A 407 -27.13 15.47 -0.82
N LEU A 408 -26.46 16.28 0.00
CA LEU A 408 -25.43 15.80 0.93
C LEU A 408 -26.06 15.28 2.24
N GLN A 409 -27.16 15.86 2.70
CA GLN A 409 -27.97 15.35 3.83
C GLN A 409 -28.69 14.05 3.45
N HIS A 410 -29.11 13.93 2.19
CA HIS A 410 -29.83 12.78 1.66
C HIS A 410 -29.15 12.26 0.37
N PRO A 411 -28.06 11.47 0.50
CA PRO A 411 -27.42 10.83 -0.64
C PRO A 411 -28.41 10.02 -1.48
N LYS A 412 -28.34 10.22 -2.81
CA LYS A 412 -29.24 9.59 -3.79
C LYS A 412 -28.46 8.70 -4.77
N GLU A 413 -29.17 7.91 -5.56
CA GLU A 413 -28.59 7.22 -6.71
C GLU A 413 -28.43 8.15 -7.92
N TRP A 414 -27.43 7.86 -8.76
CA TRP A 414 -27.06 8.66 -9.93
C TRP A 414 -27.13 7.91 -11.27
N VAL A 415 -27.09 6.57 -11.24
CA VAL A 415 -26.99 5.69 -12.44
C VAL A 415 -27.67 4.35 -12.23
#